data_AF-A0A0S1XDZ4-F1
#
_entry.id   AF-A0A0S1XDZ4-F1
#
_cell.length_a   1.000
_cell.length_b   1.000
_cell.length_c   1.000
_cell.angle_alpha   90.00
_cell.angle_beta   90.00
_cell.angle_gamma   90.00
#
_symmetry.space_group_name_H-M   'P 1'
#
loop_
_entity.id
_entity.type
_entity.pdbx_description
1 polymer ?
#
loop_
_entity_poly.entity_id
_entity_poly.type
_entity_poly.pdbx_seq_one_letter_code
_entity_poly.pdbx_strand_id
1 'polypeptide(L)'
;MMPKESLMIKYSSDSYFGIVFHRFIETLRELHGDKMAIIIVDMLDNLSVVKYQAEAFDIDIENVIDTISVVKVGGSSFVGDVKRRLDISPSYLIHRERFRDQFESLLSEFSDRDFIVVITLGLDKFLTLLDKRETALYP
;
A
#
# COMPACT_ATOMS: atom_id res chain seq x y z
N MET A 1 14.79 10.69 4.77
CA MET A 1 14.06 10.67 3.48
C MET A 1 13.96 12.10 2.99
N MET A 2 14.43 12.37 1.78
CA MET A 2 14.17 13.62 1.06
C MET A 2 12.82 13.52 0.33
N PRO A 3 12.10 14.64 0.13
CA PRO A 3 10.87 14.64 -0.65
C PRO A 3 11.09 14.02 -2.04
N LYS A 4 10.12 13.22 -2.49
CA LYS A 4 10.12 12.52 -3.79
C LYS A 4 11.14 11.37 -3.91
N GLU A 5 11.76 10.95 -2.82
CA GLU A 5 12.53 9.70 -2.81
C GLU A 5 11.62 8.46 -2.85
N SER A 6 12.11 7.40 -3.50
CA SER A 6 11.50 6.07 -3.44
C SER A 6 12.44 5.13 -2.71
N LEU A 7 11.95 4.50 -1.64
CA LEU A 7 12.68 3.49 -0.89
C LEU A 7 12.07 2.12 -1.18
N MET A 8 12.91 1.16 -1.58
CA MET A 8 12.50 -0.22 -1.75
C MET A 8 12.99 -1.06 -0.57
N ILE A 9 12.06 -1.61 0.19
CA ILE A 9 12.36 -2.57 1.27
C ILE A 9 12.18 -3.97 0.70
N LYS A 10 13.26 -4.74 0.69
CA LYS A 10 13.23 -6.16 0.30
C LYS A 10 13.21 -7.03 1.55
N TYR A 11 12.32 -8.00 1.58
CA TYR A 11 12.21 -8.97 2.67
C TYR A 11 11.90 -10.35 2.09
N SER A 12 12.22 -11.41 2.84
CA SER A 12 11.87 -12.79 2.50
C SER A 12 10.56 -13.20 3.17
N SER A 13 9.98 -14.31 2.74
CA SER A 13 8.81 -14.93 3.41
C SER A 13 9.07 -15.27 4.88
N ASP A 14 10.33 -15.55 5.23
CA ASP A 14 10.74 -15.89 6.60
C ASP A 14 10.87 -14.65 7.49
N SER A 15 10.72 -13.46 6.89
CA SER A 15 10.69 -12.19 7.61
C SER A 15 9.24 -11.87 7.99
N TYR A 16 8.96 -11.72 9.29
CA TYR A 16 7.66 -11.27 9.81
C TYR A 16 7.51 -9.76 9.60
N PHE A 17 7.32 -9.36 8.34
CA PHE A 17 7.26 -7.96 7.92
C PHE A 17 6.16 -7.16 8.62
N GLY A 18 5.07 -7.81 9.06
CA GLY A 18 4.03 -7.20 9.90
C GLY A 18 4.57 -6.40 11.09
N ILE A 19 5.55 -6.94 11.81
CA ILE A 19 6.17 -6.28 12.97
C ILE A 19 6.93 -5.02 12.55
N VAL A 20 7.75 -5.14 11.49
CA VAL A 20 8.56 -4.05 10.95
C VAL A 20 7.67 -2.93 10.42
N PHE A 21 6.60 -3.31 9.70
CA PHE A 21 5.61 -2.39 9.18
C PHE A 21 4.92 -1.61 10.30
N HIS A 22 4.41 -2.30 11.34
CA HIS A 22 3.78 -1.64 12.49
C HIS A 22 4.73 -0.62 13.14
N ARG A 23 5.97 -1.04 13.45
CA ARG A 23 6.95 -0.15 14.08
C ARG A 23 7.31 1.04 13.20
N PHE A 24 7.37 0.84 11.88
CA PHE A 24 7.65 1.90 10.92
C PHE A 24 6.53 2.96 10.93
N ILE A 25 5.26 2.53 10.88
CA ILE A 25 4.11 3.44 10.94
C ILE A 25 4.08 4.24 12.24
N GLU A 26 4.24 3.55 13.38
CA GLU A 26 4.27 4.20 14.70
C GLU A 26 5.40 5.24 14.78
N THR A 27 6.59 4.89 14.31
CA THR A 27 7.73 5.82 14.30
C THR A 27 7.45 7.05 13.44
N LEU A 28 6.83 6.88 12.27
CA LEU A 28 6.46 8.02 11.43
C LEU A 28 5.43 8.94 12.12
N ARG A 29 4.45 8.35 12.81
CA ARG A 29 3.44 9.09 13.58
C ARG A 29 4.05 9.84 14.75
N GLU A 30 4.92 9.20 15.52
CA GLU A 30 5.65 9.81 16.64
C GLU A 30 6.47 11.03 16.20
N LEU A 31 7.13 10.94 15.04
CA LEU A 31 8.03 11.98 14.55
C LEU A 31 7.31 13.17 13.91
N HIS A 32 6.17 12.93 13.26
CA HIS A 32 5.55 13.92 12.37
C HIS A 32 4.11 14.27 12.72
N GLY A 33 3.40 13.42 13.49
CA GLY A 33 2.01 13.63 13.88
C GLY A 33 1.13 14.01 12.70
N ASP A 34 0.27 15.01 12.91
CA ASP A 34 -0.70 15.49 11.91
C ASP A 34 -0.09 16.24 10.72
N LYS A 35 1.21 16.55 10.73
CA LYS A 35 1.85 17.23 9.58
C LYS A 35 2.03 16.31 8.38
N MET A 36 1.89 15.00 8.59
CA MET A 36 2.09 13.98 7.58
C MET A 36 0.80 13.19 7.34
N ALA A 37 0.52 12.85 6.08
CA ALA A 37 -0.41 11.79 5.76
C ALA A 37 0.32 10.51 5.36
N ILE A 38 -0.27 9.36 5.71
CA ILE A 38 0.16 8.06 5.21
C ILE A 38 -0.94 7.55 4.27
N ILE A 39 -0.53 7.03 3.11
CA ILE A 39 -1.42 6.33 2.19
C ILE A 39 -0.82 4.95 1.94
N ILE A 40 -1.63 3.91 2.12
CA ILE A 40 -1.23 2.54 1.77
C ILE A 40 -1.80 2.19 0.40
N VAL A 41 -0.95 1.73 -0.51
CA VAL A 41 -1.38 1.09 -1.75
C VAL A 41 -1.30 -0.42 -1.54
N ASP A 42 -2.44 -1.04 -1.30
CA ASP A 42 -2.56 -2.48 -1.05
C ASP A 42 -2.85 -3.22 -2.36
N MET A 43 -1.82 -3.84 -2.93
CA MET A 43 -1.96 -4.68 -4.12
C MET A 43 -2.22 -6.13 -3.71
N LEU A 44 -3.28 -6.73 -4.26
CA LEU A 44 -3.57 -8.17 -4.09
C LEU A 44 -3.65 -8.64 -2.63
N ASP A 45 -4.34 -7.88 -1.77
CA ASP A 45 -4.62 -8.23 -0.36
C ASP A 45 -3.39 -8.38 0.56
N ASN A 46 -2.24 -7.80 0.21
CA ASN A 46 -1.01 -7.93 1.02
C ASN A 46 -1.09 -7.23 2.38
N LEU A 47 -1.88 -6.17 2.53
CA LEU A 47 -2.11 -5.57 3.84
C LEU A 47 -2.74 -6.56 4.83
N SER A 48 -3.58 -7.49 4.34
CA SER A 48 -4.15 -8.56 5.18
C SER A 48 -3.07 -9.53 5.68
N VAL A 49 -2.05 -9.80 4.86
CA VAL A 49 -0.90 -10.64 5.25
C VAL A 49 -0.06 -9.92 6.30
N VAL A 50 0.18 -8.62 6.12
CA VAL A 50 0.86 -7.77 7.10
C VAL A 50 0.09 -7.74 8.42
N LYS A 51 -1.23 -7.57 8.38
CA LYS A 51 -2.11 -7.61 9.56
C LYS A 51 -1.96 -8.94 10.30
N TYR A 52 -2.17 -10.05 9.60
CA TYR A 52 -2.02 -11.39 10.15
C TYR A 52 -0.66 -11.63 10.80
N GLN A 53 0.42 -11.20 10.14
CA GLN A 53 1.78 -11.35 10.68
C GLN A 53 1.99 -10.55 11.96
N ALA A 54 1.44 -9.35 12.11
CA ALA A 54 1.58 -8.57 13.33
C ALA A 54 0.73 -9.15 14.47
N GLU A 55 -0.52 -9.54 14.17
CA GLU A 55 -1.42 -10.18 15.14
C GLU A 55 -0.88 -11.50 15.68
N ALA A 56 -0.16 -12.27 14.85
CA ALA A 56 0.52 -13.49 15.29
C ALA A 56 1.60 -13.27 16.37
N PHE A 57 2.02 -12.01 16.59
CA PHE A 57 2.95 -11.59 17.63
C PHE A 57 2.29 -10.69 18.68
N ASP A 58 0.96 -10.77 18.83
CA ASP A 58 0.16 -9.98 19.77
C ASP A 58 0.32 -8.45 19.58
N ILE A 59 0.63 -8.02 18.36
CA ILE A 59 0.69 -6.60 18.00
C ILE A 59 -0.67 -6.14 17.48
N ASP A 60 -1.25 -5.16 18.15
CA ASP A 60 -2.50 -4.51 17.76
C ASP A 60 -2.27 -3.52 16.60
N ILE A 61 -2.13 -4.08 15.40
CA ILE A 61 -1.95 -3.33 14.16
C ILE A 61 -3.27 -2.76 13.62
N GLU A 62 -4.42 -3.31 14.02
CA GLU A 62 -5.73 -2.95 13.49
C GLU A 62 -6.06 -1.48 13.80
N ASN A 63 -5.86 -1.06 15.04
CA ASN A 63 -6.02 0.34 15.45
C ASN A 63 -5.11 1.32 14.67
N VAL A 64 -3.96 0.83 14.19
CA VAL A 64 -3.01 1.62 13.41
C VAL A 64 -3.46 1.75 11.95
N ILE A 65 -3.85 0.65 11.31
CA ILE A 65 -4.16 0.64 9.86
C ILE A 65 -5.57 1.14 9.55
N ASP A 66 -6.52 1.03 10.47
CA ASP A 66 -7.90 1.54 10.29
C ASP A 66 -7.98 3.07 10.31
N THR A 67 -6.90 3.73 10.69
CA THR A 67 -6.78 5.19 10.68
C THR A 67 -5.95 5.70 9.49
N ILE A 68 -5.57 4.82 8.56
CA ILE A 68 -4.73 5.13 7.39
C ILE A 68 -5.53 4.90 6.12
N SER A 69 -5.54 5.90 5.22
CA SER A 69 -6.20 5.77 3.92
C SER A 69 -5.55 4.68 3.07
N VAL A 70 -6.38 3.75 2.60
CA VAL A 70 -5.96 2.63 1.75
C VAL A 70 -6.52 2.80 0.33
N VAL A 71 -5.63 2.68 -0.65
CA VAL A 71 -5.95 2.47 -2.07
C VAL A 71 -5.75 1.01 -2.36
N LYS A 72 -6.85 0.32 -2.68
CA LYS A 72 -6.83 -1.11 -2.95
C LYS A 72 -6.71 -1.37 -4.44
N VAL A 73 -5.77 -2.24 -4.83
CA VAL A 73 -5.53 -2.63 -6.22
C VAL A 73 -5.72 -4.14 -6.37
N GLY A 74 -6.85 -4.51 -6.96
CA GLY A 74 -7.34 -5.89 -6.96
C GLY A 74 -7.65 -6.40 -5.54
N GLY A 75 -7.68 -7.72 -5.39
CA GLY A 75 -7.97 -8.34 -4.11
C GLY A 75 -9.43 -8.17 -3.66
N SER A 76 -9.78 -8.82 -2.56
CA SER A 76 -11.15 -8.89 -2.05
C SER A 76 -11.28 -8.40 -0.61
N SER A 77 -10.18 -8.31 0.15
CA SER A 77 -10.21 -7.98 1.57
C SER A 77 -10.57 -6.52 1.86
N PHE A 78 -11.14 -6.28 3.03
CA PHE A 78 -11.45 -4.96 3.56
C PHE A 78 -10.64 -4.78 4.84
N VAL A 79 -9.38 -4.34 4.69
CA VAL A 79 -8.45 -4.10 5.80
C VAL A 79 -8.00 -2.64 5.70
N GLY A 80 -8.09 -1.90 6.80
CA GLY A 80 -7.83 -0.46 6.85
C GLY A 80 -8.98 0.40 6.29
N ASP A 81 -8.78 1.71 6.26
CA ASP A 81 -9.74 2.69 5.75
C ASP A 81 -9.67 2.78 4.22
N VAL A 82 -10.34 1.85 3.53
CA VAL A 82 -10.33 1.75 2.06
C VAL A 82 -11.07 2.92 1.42
N LYS A 83 -10.32 3.94 0.96
CA LYS A 83 -10.85 5.13 0.27
C LYS A 83 -11.13 4.93 -1.20
N ARG A 84 -10.36 4.04 -1.85
CA ARG A 84 -10.42 3.78 -3.30
C ARG A 84 -10.17 2.30 -3.57
N ARG A 85 -10.86 1.75 -4.58
CA ARG A 85 -10.65 0.39 -5.06
C ARG A 85 -10.52 0.40 -6.59
N LEU A 86 -9.46 -0.21 -7.09
CA LEU A 86 -9.18 -0.38 -8.50
C LEU A 86 -9.17 -1.85 -8.86
N ASP A 87 -9.96 -2.22 -9.86
CA ASP A 87 -9.84 -3.52 -10.50
C ASP A 87 -8.60 -3.58 -11.39
N ILE A 88 -8.00 -4.76 -11.47
CA ILE A 88 -6.81 -4.99 -12.31
C ILE A 88 -7.26 -5.11 -13.76
N SER A 89 -6.92 -4.09 -14.54
CA SER A 89 -7.15 -4.08 -15.99
C SER A 89 -6.22 -5.08 -16.71
N PRO A 90 -6.67 -5.72 -17.80
CA PRO A 90 -5.80 -6.49 -18.69
C PRO A 90 -4.74 -5.63 -19.39
N SER A 91 -5.03 -4.35 -19.64
CA SER A 91 -4.09 -3.41 -20.25
C SER A 91 -3.38 -2.58 -19.19
N TYR A 92 -2.04 -2.65 -19.18
CA TYR A 92 -1.20 -1.87 -18.28
C TYR A 92 -1.40 -0.36 -18.44
N LEU A 93 -1.55 0.14 -19.68
CA LEU A 93 -1.78 1.57 -19.94
C LEU A 93 -3.09 2.05 -19.29
N ILE A 94 -4.17 1.30 -19.49
CA ILE A 94 -5.48 1.60 -18.89
C ILE A 94 -5.39 1.53 -17.37
N HIS A 95 -4.68 0.53 -16.83
CA HIS A 95 -4.49 0.41 -15.38
C HIS A 95 -3.74 1.62 -14.81
N ARG A 96 -2.65 2.03 -15.45
CA ARG A 96 -1.82 3.16 -15.03
C ARG A 96 -2.59 4.47 -15.02
N GLU A 97 -3.39 4.73 -16.05
CA GLU A 97 -4.22 5.94 -16.13
C GLU A 97 -5.28 5.96 -15.02
N ARG A 98 -6.04 4.86 -14.85
CA ARG A 98 -7.02 4.76 -13.77
C ARG A 98 -6.39 4.92 -12.40
N PHE A 99 -5.22 4.31 -12.19
CA PHE A 99 -4.48 4.42 -10.93
C PHE A 99 -4.07 5.87 -10.68
N ARG A 100 -3.44 6.53 -11.67
CA ARG A 100 -3.03 7.93 -11.55
C ARG A 100 -4.21 8.81 -11.20
N ASP A 101 -5.32 8.72 -11.93
CA ASP A 101 -6.46 9.62 -11.76
C ASP A 101 -7.11 9.44 -10.37
N GLN A 102 -7.26 8.20 -9.89
CA GLN A 102 -7.77 7.95 -8.54
C GLN A 102 -6.78 8.36 -7.45
N PHE A 103 -5.48 8.16 -7.67
CA PHE A 103 -4.44 8.48 -6.71
C PHE A 103 -4.26 9.99 -6.58
N GLU A 104 -4.22 10.74 -7.69
CA GLU A 104 -4.18 12.21 -7.69
C GLU A 104 -5.41 12.81 -7.01
N SER A 105 -6.60 12.25 -7.24
CA SER A 105 -7.81 12.65 -6.52
C SER A 105 -7.72 12.40 -5.01
N LEU A 106 -7.04 11.34 -4.56
CA LEU A 106 -6.86 11.08 -3.14
C LEU A 106 -5.80 12.01 -2.54
N LEU A 107 -4.71 12.28 -3.27
CA LEU A 107 -3.65 13.18 -2.81
C LEU A 107 -4.18 14.60 -2.54
N SER A 108 -5.17 15.08 -3.30
CA SER A 108 -5.75 16.41 -3.08
C SER A 108 -6.55 16.52 -1.77
N GLU A 109 -7.06 15.39 -1.23
CA GLU A 109 -7.70 15.32 0.08
C GLU A 109 -6.72 15.60 1.24
N PHE A 110 -5.41 15.52 0.98
CA PHE A 110 -4.32 15.75 1.95
C PHE A 110 -3.50 17.01 1.63
N SER A 111 -4.09 17.96 0.91
CA SER A 111 -3.43 19.22 0.52
C SER A 111 -3.08 20.14 1.71
N ASP A 112 -3.66 19.88 2.88
CA ASP A 112 -3.37 20.56 4.15
C ASP A 112 -2.13 19.99 4.88
N ARG A 113 -1.53 18.91 4.37
CA ARG A 113 -0.38 18.23 4.99
C ARG A 113 0.94 18.69 4.38
N ASP A 114 1.98 18.74 5.21
CA ASP A 114 3.32 19.17 4.79
C ASP A 114 3.94 18.17 3.80
N PHE A 115 3.69 16.87 4.00
CA PHE A 115 4.12 15.81 3.09
C PHE A 115 3.28 14.53 3.25
N ILE A 116 3.40 13.66 2.26
CA ILE A 116 2.64 12.41 2.16
C ILE A 116 3.63 11.25 2.01
N VAL A 117 3.49 10.21 2.83
CA VAL A 117 4.23 8.96 2.71
C VAL A 117 3.33 7.92 2.06
N VAL A 118 3.77 7.40 0.92
CA VAL A 118 3.05 6.37 0.18
C VAL A 118 3.75 5.03 0.40
N ILE A 119 3.03 4.06 0.93
CA ILE A 119 3.55 2.73 1.22
C ILE A 119 2.86 1.72 0.31
N THR A 120 3.59 1.18 -0.64
CA THR A 120 3.08 0.18 -1.57
C THR A 120 3.42 -1.22 -1.10
N LEU A 121 2.40 -2.06 -0.96
CA LEU A 121 2.52 -3.47 -0.56
C LEU A 121 2.12 -4.37 -1.74
N GLY A 122 2.86 -5.46 -1.95
CA GLY A 122 2.51 -6.46 -2.97
C GLY A 122 2.92 -6.15 -4.40
N LEU A 123 3.82 -5.19 -4.60
CA LEU A 123 4.29 -4.78 -5.94
C LEU A 123 4.89 -5.96 -6.73
N ASP A 124 5.66 -6.82 -6.09
CA ASP A 124 6.25 -8.02 -6.67
C ASP A 124 5.20 -8.99 -7.24
N LYS A 125 4.13 -9.26 -6.47
CA LYS A 125 3.02 -10.13 -6.90
C LYS A 125 2.25 -9.48 -8.04
N PHE A 126 2.05 -8.16 -7.98
CA PHE A 126 1.39 -7.41 -9.04
C PHE A 126 2.19 -7.43 -10.34
N LEU A 127 3.49 -7.19 -10.30
CA LEU A 127 4.37 -7.28 -11.47
C LEU A 127 4.39 -8.69 -12.06
N THR A 128 4.44 -9.72 -11.22
CA THR A 128 4.37 -11.13 -11.66
C THR A 128 3.04 -11.43 -12.36
N LEU A 129 1.93 -10.86 -11.89
CA LEU A 129 0.63 -11.00 -12.52
C LEU A 129 0.59 -10.33 -13.90
N LEU A 130 1.18 -9.14 -14.03
CA LEU A 130 1.26 -8.43 -15.31
C LEU A 130 2.12 -9.19 -16.33
N ASP A 131 3.30 -9.66 -15.92
CA ASP A 131 4.23 -10.42 -16.75
C ASP A 131 3.59 -11.70 -17.32
N LYS A 132 2.88 -12.46 -16.46
CA LYS A 132 2.13 -13.65 -16.88
C LYS A 132 1.02 -13.32 -17.88
N ARG A 133 0.37 -12.15 -17.75
CA ARG A 133 -0.70 -11.73 -18.66
C ARG A 133 -0.15 -11.28 -20.01
N GLU A 134 0.96 -10.53 -20.03
CA GLU A 134 1.62 -10.14 -21.28
C GLU A 134 2.10 -11.36 -22.05
N THR A 135 2.74 -12.31 -21.37
CA THR A 135 3.17 -13.59 -21.97
C THR A 135 1.99 -14.37 -22.54
N ALA A 136 0.83 -14.39 -21.86
CA ALA A 136 -0.36 -15.09 -22.35
C ALA A 136 -1.02 -14.43 -23.57
N LEU A 137 -0.81 -13.13 -23.80
CA LEU A 137 -1.36 -12.39 -24.94
C LEU A 137 -0.46 -12.48 -26.19
N TYR A 138 0.82 -12.81 -26.01
CA TYR A 138 1.83 -12.95 -27.07
C TYR A 138 2.63 -14.25 -26.89
N PRO A 139 2.04 -15.43 -27.18
CA PRO A 139 2.69 -16.73 -27.01
C PRO A 139 3.85 -16.98 -27.99
#